data_AF-A0A935J101-F1
#
_entry.id   AF-A0A935J101-F1
#
_cell.length_a   1.000
_cell.length_b   1.000
_cell.length_c   1.000
_cell.angle_alpha   90.00
_cell.angle_beta   90.00
_cell.angle_gamma   90.00
#
_symmetry.space_group_name_H-M   'P 1'
#
loop_
_entity.id
_entity.type
_entity.pdbx_description
1 polymer ?
#
loop_
_entity_poly.entity_id
_entity_poly.type
_entity_poly.pdbx_seq_one_letter_code
_entity_poly.pdbx_strand_id
1 'polypeptide(L)'
;MNNFDENLDKAVESYEKNFDKVANTVDKVATGVNRLRIGCITLFVNLFFAAFCLWGAYAASVSWKLQTAGEVTTGTVTRLEESKTSEGYCCLYTPVVEFQANGQTYSFENGSASDSVDYTVGSDVNVRYDPANPNTAQIDNVIERWLFPVLIIPSMIFAALITNFFSFRAWRRGDDSLYE
;
A
#
# COMPACT_ATOMS: atom_id res chain seq x y z
N MET A 1 -67.77 2.30 -32.96
CA MET A 1 -66.29 2.23 -32.92
C MET A 1 -65.87 1.51 -34.18
N ASN A 2 -65.06 2.13 -35.05
CA ASN A 2 -64.74 1.57 -36.35
C ASN A 2 -63.57 0.59 -36.22
N ASN A 3 -63.49 -0.42 -37.10
CA ASN A 3 -62.41 -1.43 -37.12
C ASN A 3 -61.00 -0.78 -37.20
N PHE A 4 -60.92 0.44 -37.74
CA PHE A 4 -59.70 1.24 -37.75
C PHE A 4 -59.22 1.62 -36.34
N ASP A 5 -60.12 2.07 -35.46
CA ASP A 5 -59.78 2.49 -34.10
C ASP A 5 -59.25 1.30 -33.28
N GLU A 6 -59.92 0.14 -33.39
CA GLU A 6 -59.49 -1.09 -32.70
C GLU A 6 -58.10 -1.58 -33.14
N ASN A 7 -57.78 -1.45 -34.43
CA ASN A 7 -56.46 -1.83 -34.94
C ASN A 7 -55.37 -0.83 -34.52
N LEU A 8 -55.72 0.45 -34.41
CA LEU A 8 -54.80 1.48 -33.90
C LEU A 8 -54.48 1.22 -32.42
N ASP A 9 -55.50 0.95 -31.60
CA ASP A 9 -55.33 0.64 -30.17
C ASP A 9 -54.42 -0.59 -29.97
N LYS A 10 -54.64 -1.67 -30.73
CA LYS A 10 -53.79 -2.88 -30.68
C LYS A 10 -52.35 -2.61 -31.09
N ALA A 11 -52.15 -1.74 -32.08
CA ALA A 11 -50.80 -1.36 -32.52
C ALA A 11 -50.09 -0.57 -31.40
N VAL A 12 -50.76 0.42 -30.81
CA VAL A 12 -50.21 1.22 -29.70
C VAL A 12 -49.85 0.33 -28.51
N GLU A 13 -50.75 -0.55 -28.08
CA GLU A 13 -50.50 -1.48 -26.97
C GLU A 13 -49.31 -2.43 -27.26
N SER A 14 -49.16 -2.88 -28.50
CA SER A 14 -48.02 -3.69 -28.92
C SER A 14 -46.70 -2.91 -28.87
N TYR A 15 -46.70 -1.64 -29.29
CA TYR A 15 -45.52 -0.77 -29.21
C TYR A 15 -45.14 -0.48 -27.76
N GLU A 16 -46.10 -0.12 -26.91
CA GLU A 16 -45.87 0.13 -25.48
C GLU A 16 -45.28 -1.10 -24.79
N LYS A 17 -45.87 -2.28 -25.00
CA LYS A 17 -45.36 -3.54 -24.44
C LYS A 17 -43.94 -3.87 -24.90
N ASN A 18 -43.62 -3.60 -26.16
CA ASN A 18 -42.28 -3.80 -26.69
C ASN A 18 -41.29 -2.78 -26.10
N PHE A 19 -41.70 -1.52 -25.97
CA PHE A 19 -40.91 -0.47 -25.34
C PHE A 19 -40.59 -0.82 -23.88
N ASP A 20 -41.59 -1.22 -23.09
CA ASP A 20 -41.43 -1.63 -21.69
C ASP A 20 -40.51 -2.83 -21.54
N LYS A 21 -40.58 -3.78 -22.47
CA LYS A 21 -39.68 -4.94 -22.48
C LYS A 21 -38.24 -4.53 -22.76
N VAL A 22 -38.03 -3.58 -23.68
CA VAL A 22 -36.70 -3.04 -24.01
C VAL A 22 -36.16 -2.23 -22.83
N ALA A 23 -36.97 -1.34 -22.24
CA ALA A 23 -36.62 -0.56 -21.06
C ALA A 23 -36.20 -1.46 -19.88
N ASN A 24 -37.03 -2.46 -19.53
CA ASN A 24 -36.71 -3.44 -18.50
C ASN A 24 -35.42 -4.25 -18.79
N THR A 25 -35.11 -4.48 -20.07
CA THR A 25 -33.88 -5.18 -20.46
C THR A 25 -32.65 -4.26 -20.29
N VAL A 26 -32.76 -2.99 -20.68
CA VAL A 26 -31.71 -1.98 -20.51
C VAL A 26 -31.40 -1.77 -19.03
N ASP A 27 -32.41 -1.68 -18.17
CA ASP A 27 -32.22 -1.48 -16.73
C ASP A 27 -31.53 -2.67 -16.06
N LYS A 28 -31.90 -3.90 -16.45
CA LYS A 28 -31.22 -5.13 -16.00
C LYS A 28 -29.76 -5.14 -16.42
N VAL A 29 -29.45 -4.72 -17.65
CA VAL A 29 -28.08 -4.61 -18.16
C VAL A 29 -27.30 -3.55 -17.42
N ALA A 30 -27.87 -2.35 -17.20
CA ALA A 30 -27.24 -1.26 -16.46
C ALA A 30 -26.91 -1.69 -15.02
N THR A 31 -27.84 -2.39 -14.36
CA THR A 31 -27.63 -2.97 -13.02
C THR A 31 -26.52 -4.02 -13.02
N GLY A 32 -26.52 -4.92 -14.01
CA GLY A 32 -25.46 -5.92 -14.17
C GLY A 32 -24.07 -5.31 -14.36
N VAL A 33 -23.97 -4.25 -15.16
CA VAL A 33 -22.72 -3.51 -15.40
C VAL A 33 -22.25 -2.82 -14.12
N ASN A 34 -23.13 -2.19 -13.35
CA ASN A 34 -22.74 -1.53 -12.10
C ASN A 34 -22.22 -2.54 -11.06
N ARG A 35 -22.85 -3.72 -10.96
CA ARG A 35 -22.39 -4.82 -10.11
C ARG A 35 -21.00 -5.31 -10.52
N LEU A 36 -20.77 -5.48 -11.82
CA LEU A 36 -19.48 -5.91 -12.36
C LEU A 36 -18.39 -4.87 -12.09
N ARG A 37 -18.69 -3.59 -12.26
CA ARG A 37 -17.78 -2.48 -11.95
C ARG A 37 -17.38 -2.49 -10.48
N ILE A 38 -18.32 -2.62 -9.55
CA ILE A 38 -18.04 -2.68 -8.10
C ILE A 38 -17.16 -3.90 -7.77
N GLY A 39 -17.46 -5.06 -8.36
CA GLY A 39 -16.66 -6.27 -8.20
C GLY A 39 -15.22 -6.09 -8.69
N CYS A 40 -15.02 -5.56 -9.91
CA CYS A 40 -13.70 -5.30 -10.48
C CYS A 40 -12.88 -4.31 -9.64
N ILE A 41 -13.49 -3.22 -9.18
CA ILE A 41 -12.82 -2.25 -8.30
C ILE A 41 -12.40 -2.90 -6.98
N THR A 42 -13.29 -3.68 -6.37
CA THR A 42 -13.02 -4.37 -5.10
C THR A 42 -11.86 -5.37 -5.22
N LEU A 43 -11.82 -6.13 -6.33
CA LEU A 43 -10.73 -7.07 -6.61
C LEU A 43 -9.40 -6.33 -6.79
N PHE A 44 -9.38 -5.25 -7.57
CA PHE A 44 -8.16 -4.47 -7.79
C PHE A 44 -7.59 -3.89 -6.49
N VAL A 45 -8.45 -3.33 -5.62
CA VAL A 45 -8.04 -2.78 -4.32
C VAL A 45 -7.47 -3.88 -3.41
N ASN A 46 -8.11 -5.06 -3.34
CA ASN A 46 -7.58 -6.17 -2.54
C ASN A 46 -6.23 -6.68 -3.08
N LEU A 47 -6.03 -6.73 -4.40
CA LEU A 47 -4.75 -7.11 -5.00
C LEU A 47 -3.65 -6.09 -4.67
N PHE A 48 -3.97 -4.79 -4.71
CA PHE A 48 -3.05 -3.74 -4.30
C PHE A 48 -2.63 -3.92 -2.83
N PHE A 49 -3.59 -4.17 -1.93
CA PHE A 49 -3.29 -4.43 -0.53
C PHE A 49 -2.44 -5.70 -0.32
N ALA A 50 -2.75 -6.77 -1.04
CA ALA A 50 -1.98 -8.02 -0.97
C ALA A 50 -0.53 -7.82 -1.43
N ALA A 51 -0.31 -7.10 -2.54
CA ALA A 51 1.03 -6.80 -3.04
C ALA A 51 1.85 -6.00 -2.02
N PHE A 52 1.24 -5.00 -1.38
CA PHE A 52 1.92 -4.19 -0.37
C PHE A 52 2.25 -5.01 0.90
N CYS A 53 1.34 -5.88 1.35
CA CYS A 53 1.60 -6.79 2.45
C CYS A 53 2.74 -7.77 2.14
N LEU A 54 2.81 -8.32 0.92
CA LEU A 54 3.89 -9.19 0.49
C LEU A 54 5.24 -8.46 0.47
N TRP A 55 5.27 -7.23 -0.05
CA TRP A 55 6.47 -6.39 -0.03
C TRP A 55 6.93 -6.08 1.40
N GLY A 56 6.01 -5.71 2.30
CA GLY A 56 6.32 -5.49 3.72
C GLY A 56 6.84 -6.74 4.42
N ALA A 57 6.24 -7.91 4.16
CA ALA A 57 6.71 -9.19 4.71
C ALA A 57 8.10 -9.59 4.19
N TYR A 58 8.40 -9.28 2.93
CA TYR A 58 9.74 -9.47 2.36
C TYR A 58 10.76 -8.57 3.05
N ALA A 59 10.46 -7.27 3.18
CA ALA A 59 11.33 -6.31 3.89
C ALA A 59 11.56 -6.72 5.35
N ALA A 60 10.52 -7.19 6.04
CA ALA A 60 10.62 -7.72 7.40
C ALA A 60 11.47 -8.99 7.47
N SER A 61 11.43 -9.86 6.47
CA SER A 61 12.23 -11.09 6.42
C SER A 61 13.71 -10.82 6.20
N VAL A 62 14.07 -9.86 5.33
CA VAL A 62 15.46 -9.40 5.14
C VAL A 62 16.00 -8.81 6.44
N SER A 63 15.18 -7.95 7.05
CA SER A 63 15.40 -7.39 8.37
C SER A 63 15.66 -8.46 9.43
N TRP A 64 14.80 -9.48 9.52
CA TRP A 64 14.90 -10.56 10.50
C TRP A 64 16.23 -11.31 10.38
N LYS A 65 16.69 -11.61 9.16
CA LYS A 65 17.98 -12.27 8.95
C LYS A 65 19.14 -11.48 9.54
N LEU A 66 19.17 -10.16 9.35
CA LEU A 66 20.18 -9.29 9.97
C LEU A 66 20.05 -9.25 11.49
N GLN A 67 18.85 -9.40 12.05
CA GLN A 67 18.67 -9.43 13.51
C GLN A 67 19.13 -10.75 14.15
N THR A 68 18.91 -11.88 13.49
CA THR A 68 19.30 -13.19 14.02
C THR A 68 20.79 -13.50 13.84
N ALA A 69 21.43 -12.93 12.83
CA ALA A 69 22.85 -13.15 12.54
C ALA A 69 23.75 -11.99 12.97
N GLY A 70 23.20 -10.77 13.09
CA GLY A 70 23.98 -9.57 13.37
C GLY A 70 24.14 -9.28 14.85
N GLU A 71 25.35 -8.92 15.25
CA GLU A 71 25.67 -8.45 16.59
C GLU A 71 25.46 -6.93 16.70
N VAL A 72 25.14 -6.46 17.90
CA VAL A 72 24.97 -5.02 18.18
C VAL A 72 26.17 -4.51 18.94
N THR A 73 26.73 -3.41 18.47
CA THR A 73 27.82 -2.68 19.12
C THR A 73 27.50 -1.19 19.14
N THR A 74 28.17 -0.43 20.00
CA THR A 74 28.04 1.02 20.03
C THR A 74 29.00 1.63 19.01
N GLY A 75 28.47 2.45 18.10
CA GLY A 75 29.24 3.27 17.18
C GLY A 75 29.06 4.75 17.47
N THR A 76 29.97 5.58 16.98
CA THR A 76 29.94 7.03 17.16
C THR A 76 29.93 7.70 15.78
N VAL A 77 29.12 8.74 15.62
CA VAL A 77 29.09 9.54 14.38
C VAL A 77 30.33 10.43 14.32
N THR A 78 31.25 10.17 13.39
CA THR A 78 32.51 10.92 13.31
C THR A 78 32.48 12.04 12.28
N ARG A 79 31.73 11.88 11.18
CA ARG A 79 31.53 12.94 10.17
C ARG A 79 30.16 12.84 9.50
N LEU A 80 29.74 13.95 8.91
CA LEU A 80 28.60 14.03 7.99
C LEU A 80 29.16 14.30 6.60
N GLU A 81 28.89 13.43 5.64
CA GLU A 81 29.27 13.64 4.24
C GLU A 81 28.17 14.33 3.47
N GLU A 82 28.53 15.41 2.78
CA GLU A 82 27.63 16.14 1.90
C GLU A 82 27.66 15.50 0.52
N SER A 83 26.56 14.85 0.12
CA SER A 83 26.39 14.41 -1.26
C SER A 83 25.69 15.51 -2.06
N LYS A 84 26.42 16.08 -3.03
CA LYS A 84 25.86 17.06 -3.98
C LYS A 84 25.18 16.31 -5.11
N THR A 85 23.85 16.20 -5.05
CA THR A 85 23.09 15.70 -6.18
C THR A 85 23.02 16.80 -7.25
N SER A 86 23.33 16.45 -8.50
CA SER A 86 23.53 17.36 -9.64
C SER A 86 22.29 18.12 -10.13
N GLU A 87 21.17 18.10 -9.38
CA GLU A 87 19.88 18.63 -9.81
C GLU A 87 19.32 19.76 -8.91
N GLY A 88 20.14 20.37 -8.05
CA GLY A 88 19.76 21.61 -7.34
C GLY A 88 18.77 21.43 -6.19
N TYR A 89 18.44 20.19 -5.83
CA TYR A 89 17.78 19.87 -4.56
C TYR A 89 18.82 19.75 -3.44
N CYS A 90 18.38 20.06 -2.22
CA CYS A 90 19.17 20.27 -1.00
C CYS A 90 20.32 19.27 -0.74
N CYS A 91 21.29 19.70 0.07
CA CYS A 91 22.42 18.88 0.47
C CYS A 91 21.96 17.66 1.28
N LEU A 92 22.20 16.45 0.77
CA LEU A 92 21.98 15.21 1.52
C LEU A 92 23.19 14.97 2.43
N TYR A 93 22.96 14.99 3.73
CA TYR A 93 23.97 14.69 4.75
C TYR A 93 23.91 13.22 5.14
N THR A 94 24.93 12.45 4.78
CA THR A 94 25.06 11.04 5.14
C THR A 94 25.98 10.90 6.35
N PRO A 95 25.51 10.40 7.49
CA PRO A 95 26.39 10.17 8.63
C PRO A 95 27.34 9.00 8.35
N VAL A 96 28.59 9.22 8.71
CA VAL A 96 29.64 8.21 8.74
C VAL A 96 29.80 7.78 10.18
N VAL A 97 29.55 6.50 10.42
CA VAL A 97 29.57 5.91 11.75
C VAL A 97 30.80 5.02 11.87
N GLU A 98 31.58 5.25 12.93
CA GLU A 98 32.68 4.38 13.31
C GLU A 98 32.24 3.46 14.46
N PHE A 99 32.63 2.20 14.39
CA PHE A 99 32.36 1.22 15.44
C PHE A 99 33.52 0.25 15.60
N GLN A 100 33.65 -0.36 16.77
CA GLN A 100 34.62 -1.42 16.99
C GLN A 100 33.97 -2.80 16.91
N ALA A 101 34.61 -3.68 16.15
CA ALA A 101 34.27 -5.10 16.03
C ALA A 101 35.55 -5.93 15.92
N ASN A 102 35.59 -7.08 16.59
CA ASN A 102 36.75 -7.99 16.57
C ASN A 102 38.11 -7.32 16.87
N GLY A 103 38.12 -6.29 17.73
CA GLY A 103 39.34 -5.54 18.09
C GLY A 103 39.87 -4.61 16.99
N GLN A 104 39.10 -4.38 15.92
CA GLN A 104 39.41 -3.44 14.85
C GLN A 104 38.31 -2.37 14.74
N THR A 105 38.69 -1.18 14.28
CA THR A 105 37.75 -0.08 14.03
C THR A 105 37.29 -0.14 12.57
N TYR A 106 35.98 -0.11 12.37
CA TYR A 106 35.32 -0.12 11.06
C TYR A 106 34.49 1.15 10.91
N SER A 107 34.41 1.68 9.70
CA SER A 107 33.58 2.83 9.35
C SER A 107 32.65 2.46 8.20
N PHE A 108 31.37 2.83 8.30
CA PHE A 108 30.44 2.69 7.17
C PHE A 108 29.63 3.97 6.95
N GLU A 109 29.29 4.20 5.69
CA GLU A 109 28.34 5.23 5.28
C GLU A 109 26.93 4.65 5.39
N ASN A 110 26.05 5.30 6.15
CA ASN A 110 24.68 4.83 6.25
C ASN A 110 23.93 5.10 4.94
N GLY A 111 23.84 4.09 4.07
CA GLY A 111 23.14 4.19 2.78
C GLY A 111 21.62 4.42 2.89
N SER A 112 21.06 4.37 4.09
CA SER A 112 19.69 4.84 4.37
C SER A 112 19.74 6.33 4.70
N ALA A 113 19.90 7.15 3.67
CA ALA A 113 19.70 8.58 3.77
C ALA A 113 18.20 8.85 3.99
N SER A 114 17.79 8.78 5.26
CA SER A 114 16.44 9.11 5.70
C SER A 114 16.49 10.41 6.49
N ASP A 115 15.78 11.38 5.95
CA ASP A 115 15.72 12.82 6.26
C ASP A 115 15.15 13.17 7.65
N SER A 116 15.36 12.38 8.71
CA SER A 116 14.63 12.61 9.97
C SER A 116 15.30 12.21 11.29
N VAL A 117 16.62 12.09 11.35
CA VAL A 117 17.33 12.13 12.65
C VAL A 117 18.47 13.12 12.52
N ASP A 118 18.45 14.18 13.34
CA ASP A 118 19.56 15.11 13.53
C ASP A 118 20.76 14.35 14.10
N TYR A 119 21.49 13.63 13.24
CA TYR A 119 22.72 12.95 13.63
C TYR A 119 23.76 14.02 13.96
N THR A 120 23.96 14.28 15.25
CA THR A 120 24.98 15.22 15.73
C THR A 120 26.32 14.49 15.81
N VAL A 121 27.37 15.09 15.25
CA VAL A 121 28.74 14.55 15.36
C VAL A 121 29.10 14.33 16.84
N GLY A 122 29.60 13.14 17.16
CA GLY A 122 29.90 12.72 18.53
C GLY A 122 28.75 12.01 19.26
N SER A 123 27.58 11.82 18.63
CA SER A 123 26.50 11.03 19.22
C SER A 123 26.79 9.53 19.10
N ASP A 124 26.50 8.80 20.17
CA ASP A 124 26.53 7.34 20.17
C ASP A 124 25.25 6.78 19.55
N VAL A 125 25.42 5.85 18.62
CA VAL A 125 24.34 5.13 17.93
C VAL A 125 24.56 3.62 18.04
N ASN A 126 23.48 2.86 18.13
CA ASN A 126 23.57 1.41 18.08
C ASN A 126 23.82 0.99 16.63
N VAL A 127 24.87 0.21 16.39
CA VAL A 127 25.23 -0.34 15.09
C VAL A 127 25.04 -1.84 15.14
N ARG A 128 24.31 -2.38 14.16
CA ARG A 128 24.20 -3.81 13.93
C ARG A 128 25.07 -4.20 12.75
N TYR A 129 26.00 -5.13 12.96
CA TYR A 129 26.94 -5.60 11.96
C TYR A 129 26.89 -7.12 11.81
N ASP A 130 27.25 -7.64 10.65
CA ASP A 130 27.43 -9.08 10.44
C ASP A 130 28.80 -9.52 11.00
N PRO A 131 28.86 -10.38 12.05
CA PRO A 131 30.12 -10.85 12.60
C PRO A 131 30.96 -11.67 11.62
N ALA A 132 30.35 -12.29 10.60
CA ALA A 132 31.06 -12.99 9.54
C ALA A 132 31.63 -12.04 8.47
N ASN A 133 31.06 -10.84 8.32
CA ASN A 133 31.58 -9.80 7.43
C ASN A 133 31.30 -8.39 8.01
N PRO A 134 32.21 -7.85 8.84
CA PRO A 134 32.00 -6.60 9.56
C PRO A 134 31.77 -5.37 8.69
N ASN A 135 32.12 -5.43 7.39
CA ASN A 135 31.81 -4.34 6.46
C ASN A 135 30.31 -4.20 6.16
N THR A 136 29.51 -5.20 6.52
CA THR A 136 28.04 -5.16 6.40
C THR A 136 27.45 -4.67 7.71
N ALA A 137 27.33 -3.36 7.85
CA ALA A 137 26.83 -2.70 9.06
C ALA A 137 25.71 -1.70 8.74
N GLN A 138 24.80 -1.52 9.68
CA GLN A 138 23.72 -0.54 9.60
C GLN A 138 23.38 0.00 10.99
N ILE A 139 22.83 1.20 11.08
CA ILE A 139 22.32 1.75 12.34
C ILE A 139 21.09 0.92 12.78
N ASP A 140 21.09 0.45 14.03
CA ASP A 140 20.01 -0.37 14.60
C ASP A 140 18.85 0.52 15.08
N ASN A 141 18.11 1.11 14.13
CA ASN A 141 16.86 1.82 14.42
C ASN A 141 15.69 0.84 14.48
N VAL A 142 15.57 0.10 15.59
CA VAL A 142 14.48 -0.85 15.83
C VAL A 142 13.11 -0.17 15.70
N ILE A 143 12.97 1.07 16.17
CA ILE A 143 11.71 1.81 16.10
C ILE A 143 11.35 2.10 14.64
N GLU A 144 12.20 2.78 13.86
CA GLU A 144 11.90 3.11 12.45
C GLU A 144 11.65 1.86 11.61
N ARG A 145 12.42 0.79 11.86
CA ARG A 145 12.33 -0.46 11.10
C ARG A 145 11.02 -1.20 11.34
N TRP A 146 10.49 -1.18 12.56
CA TRP A 146 9.27 -1.92 12.92
C TRP A 146 8.01 -1.03 12.98
N LEU A 147 8.16 0.29 13.15
CA LEU A 147 7.04 1.23 13.19
C LEU A 147 6.21 1.16 11.90
N PHE A 148 6.86 1.15 10.74
CA PHE A 148 6.16 1.13 9.46
C PHE A 148 5.40 -0.19 9.23
N PRO A 149 6.01 -1.39 9.36
CA PRO A 149 5.27 -2.65 9.27
C PRO A 149 4.16 -2.80 10.32
N VAL A 150 4.42 -2.41 11.57
CA VAL A 150 3.46 -2.60 12.69
C VAL A 150 2.24 -1.70 12.54
N LEU A 151 2.37 -0.50 11.98
CA LEU A 151 1.23 0.38 11.75
C LEU A 151 0.52 0.08 10.43
N ILE A 152 1.27 -0.09 9.35
CA ILE A 152 0.69 -0.20 8.01
C ILE A 152 -0.02 -1.54 7.82
N ILE A 153 0.60 -2.67 8.18
CA ILE A 153 0.03 -4.00 7.90
C ILE A 153 -1.35 -4.18 8.55
N PRO A 154 -1.55 -3.91 9.86
CA PRO A 154 -2.88 -4.03 10.46
C PRO A 154 -3.88 -3.02 9.88
N SER A 155 -3.44 -1.79 9.60
CA SER A 155 -4.31 -0.76 9.00
C SER A 155 -4.83 -1.19 7.63
N MET A 156 -3.99 -1.83 6.81
CA MET A 156 -4.37 -2.32 5.48
C MET A 156 -5.32 -3.51 5.57
N ILE A 157 -5.11 -4.42 6.55
CA ILE A 157 -6.05 -5.52 6.81
C ILE A 157 -7.42 -4.95 7.22
N PHE A 158 -7.46 -3.99 8.13
CA PHE A 158 -8.70 -3.31 8.52
C PHE A 158 -9.37 -2.60 7.34
N ALA A 159 -8.60 -1.87 6.52
CA ALA A 159 -9.12 -1.21 5.33
C ALA A 159 -9.69 -2.23 4.32
N ALA A 160 -9.05 -3.38 4.13
CA ALA A 160 -9.55 -4.46 3.29
C ALA A 160 -10.89 -5.01 3.81
N LEU A 161 -11.01 -5.24 5.12
CA LEU A 161 -12.26 -5.71 5.73
C LEU A 161 -13.40 -4.69 5.57
N ILE A 162 -13.11 -3.41 5.80
CA ILE A 162 -14.06 -2.31 5.60
C ILE A 162 -14.50 -2.26 4.14
N THR A 163 -13.55 -2.26 3.20
CA THR A 163 -13.85 -2.20 1.76
C THR A 163 -14.72 -3.39 1.35
N ASN A 164 -14.40 -4.61 1.77
CA ASN A 164 -15.22 -5.78 1.49
C ASN A 164 -16.63 -5.69 2.13
N PHE A 165 -16.74 -5.17 3.35
CA PHE A 165 -18.03 -4.96 4.00
C PHE A 165 -18.90 -3.93 3.25
N PHE A 166 -18.31 -2.81 2.85
CA PHE A 166 -19.01 -1.77 2.08
C PHE A 166 -19.37 -2.25 0.68
N SER A 167 -18.48 -2.95 -0.02
CA SER A 167 -18.76 -3.55 -1.33
C SER A 167 -19.87 -4.58 -1.24
N PHE A 168 -19.87 -5.45 -0.23
CA PHE A 168 -20.94 -6.41 0.01
C PHE A 168 -22.28 -5.71 0.30
N ARG A 169 -22.25 -4.67 1.13
CA ARG A 169 -23.44 -3.87 1.46
C ARG A 169 -23.94 -3.05 0.28
N ALA A 170 -23.06 -2.55 -0.58
CA ALA A 170 -23.42 -1.83 -1.80
C ALA A 170 -24.01 -2.79 -2.85
N TRP A 171 -23.46 -4.00 -2.94
CA TRP A 171 -24.00 -5.05 -3.80
C TRP A 171 -25.43 -5.45 -3.38
N ARG A 172 -25.69 -5.48 -2.05
CA ARG A 172 -27.02 -5.76 -1.48
C ARG A 172 -28.01 -4.59 -1.58
N ARG A 173 -27.55 -3.33 -1.58
CA ARG A 173 -28.41 -2.13 -1.69
C ARG A 173 -28.79 -1.76 -3.13
N GLY A 174 -28.08 -2.28 -4.12
CA GLY A 174 -28.45 -2.08 -5.54
C GLY A 174 -29.77 -2.74 -5.95
N ASP A 175 -30.48 -3.41 -5.03
CA ASP A 175 -31.82 -3.96 -5.24
C ASP A 175 -32.95 -2.96 -4.89
N ASP A 176 -32.69 -1.90 -4.13
CA ASP A 176 -33.73 -1.06 -3.50
C ASP A 176 -34.13 0.20 -4.30
N SER A 177 -33.35 0.61 -5.32
CA SER A 177 -33.54 1.88 -6.02
C SER A 177 -34.51 1.84 -7.21
N LEU A 178 -35.35 0.81 -7.33
CA LEU A 178 -36.27 0.62 -8.46
C LEU A 178 -37.74 0.48 -8.04
N TYR A 179 -38.09 0.96 -6.85
CA TYR A 179 -39.47 1.00 -6.36
C TYR A 179 -39.97 2.43 -6.06
N GLU A 180 -39.22 3.46 -6.47
CA GLU A 180 -39.67 4.87 -6.49
C GLU A 180 -39.65 5.42 -7.91
#